data_AF-A0AAJ3P8U1-F1
#
_entry.id   AF-A0AAJ3P8U1-F1
#
_cell.length_a   1.000
_cell.length_b   1.000
_cell.length_c   1.000
_cell.angle_alpha   90.00
_cell.angle_beta   90.00
_cell.angle_gamma   90.00
#
_symmetry.space_group_name_H-M   'P 1'
#
loop_
_entity.id
_entity.type
_entity.pdbx_description
1 polymer ?
#
loop_
_entity_poly.entity_id
_entity_poly.type
_entity_poly.pdbx_seq_one_letter_code
_entity_poly.pdbx_strand_id
1 'polypeptide(L)'
;MVIAGLVLAGIAALVHVYIFWLESFAWTSARARRTFGTGTAEEAARQKELAFNQGFYNLFLAIAVLLGIVLFATGATAVGATLVFTGAGSMVAASLVLLLSSPDKASAALKQGVIPALGVIALAIGLLV
;
A
#
# COMPACT_ATOMS: atom_id res chain seq x y z
N MET A 1 21.28 3.44 -4.35
CA MET A 1 19.85 3.83 -4.22
C MET A 1 19.06 3.01 -3.18
N VAL A 2 19.68 2.00 -2.54
CA VAL A 2 19.00 1.11 -1.57
C VAL A 2 18.31 1.86 -0.44
N ILE A 3 19.01 2.76 0.26
CA ILE A 3 18.44 3.51 1.40
C ILE A 3 17.19 4.29 0.98
N ALA A 4 17.26 5.01 -0.15
CA ALA A 4 16.11 5.74 -0.68
C ALA A 4 14.93 4.80 -1.00
N GLY A 5 15.21 3.65 -1.62
CA GLY A 5 14.20 2.63 -1.91
C GLY A 5 13.52 2.07 -0.65
N LEU A 6 14.29 1.73 0.38
CA LEU A 6 13.76 1.24 1.66
C LEU A 6 12.95 2.31 2.41
N VAL A 7 13.39 3.57 2.39
CA VAL A 7 12.65 4.68 2.99
C VAL A 7 11.32 4.90 2.28
N LEU A 8 11.31 4.95 0.96
CA LEU A 8 10.08 5.11 0.17
C LEU A 8 9.12 3.93 0.38
N ALA A 9 9.63 2.70 0.40
CA ALA A 9 8.83 1.52 0.72
C ALA A 9 8.25 1.58 2.14
N GLY A 10 9.03 2.05 3.12
CA GLY A 10 8.57 2.28 4.48
C GLY A 10 7.44 3.31 4.55
N ILE A 11 7.56 4.42 3.83
CA ILE A 11 6.48 5.43 3.71
C ILE A 11 5.24 4.79 3.09
N ALA A 12 5.38 4.00 2.02
CA ALA A 12 4.26 3.29 1.41
C ALA A 12 3.56 2.34 2.40
N ALA A 13 4.33 1.60 3.21
CA ALA A 13 3.79 0.74 4.25
C ALA A 13 2.98 1.54 5.29
N LEU A 14 3.48 2.69 5.73
CA LEU A 14 2.76 3.56 6.66
C LEU A 14 1.45 4.10 6.06
N VAL A 15 1.45 4.46 4.77
CA VAL A 15 0.21 4.84 4.05
C VAL A 15 -0.79 3.67 4.05
N HIS A 16 -0.32 2.43 3.84
CA HIS A 16 -1.20 1.26 3.83
C HIS A 16 -1.71 0.88 5.22
N VAL A 17 -0.95 1.12 6.29
CA VAL A 17 -1.46 1.03 7.68
C VAL A 17 -2.55 2.07 7.94
N TYR A 18 -2.39 3.28 7.42
CA TYR A 18 -3.42 4.32 7.52
C TYR A 18 -4.69 3.96 6.71
N ILE A 19 -4.52 3.40 5.51
CA ILE A 19 -5.63 2.88 4.68
C ILE A 19 -6.34 1.75 5.42
N PHE A 20 -5.62 0.78 5.98
CA PHE A 20 -6.16 -0.26 6.85
C PHE A 20 -7.03 0.33 7.96
N TRP A 21 -6.55 1.36 8.65
CA TRP A 21 -7.33 1.98 9.72
C TRP A 21 -8.64 2.58 9.20
N LEU A 22 -8.60 3.25 8.05
CA LEU A 22 -9.79 3.80 7.42
C LEU A 22 -10.77 2.70 6.98
N GLU A 23 -10.29 1.62 6.40
CA GLU A 23 -11.11 0.54 5.85
C GLU A 23 -11.69 -0.39 6.94
N SER A 24 -10.92 -0.69 7.98
CA SER A 24 -11.34 -1.63 9.03
C SER A 24 -12.05 -0.97 10.21
N PHE A 25 -11.70 0.27 10.56
CA PHE A 25 -12.28 0.91 11.75
C PHE A 25 -13.12 2.15 11.43
N ALA A 26 -12.71 2.96 10.46
CA ALA A 26 -13.33 4.27 10.20
C ALA A 26 -14.14 4.33 8.89
N TRP A 27 -14.54 3.19 8.32
CA TRP A 27 -15.07 3.09 6.95
C TRP A 27 -16.29 3.99 6.70
N THR A 28 -17.23 4.05 7.64
CA THR A 28 -18.43 4.87 7.51
C THR A 28 -18.20 6.34 7.89
N SER A 29 -16.99 6.74 8.29
CA SER A 29 -16.68 8.12 8.67
C SER A 29 -16.64 9.07 7.48
N ALA A 30 -16.89 10.37 7.71
CA ALA A 30 -16.81 11.39 6.66
C ALA A 30 -15.41 11.50 6.02
N ARG A 31 -14.35 11.04 6.70
CA ARG A 31 -13.00 11.01 6.14
C ARG A 31 -12.81 9.85 5.18
N ALA A 32 -13.15 8.62 5.58
CA ALA A 32 -13.07 7.45 4.71
C ALA A 32 -13.93 7.63 3.45
N ARG A 33 -15.18 8.11 3.58
CA ARG A 33 -16.05 8.35 2.42
C ARG A 33 -15.48 9.38 1.43
N ARG A 34 -14.80 10.43 1.93
CA ARG A 34 -14.09 11.40 1.08
C ARG A 34 -12.85 10.82 0.40
N THR A 35 -12.12 9.95 1.10
CA THR A 35 -10.92 9.29 0.57
C THR A 35 -11.27 8.28 -0.53
N PHE A 36 -12.29 7.44 -0.30
CA PHE A 36 -12.64 6.32 -1.17
C PHE A 36 -13.82 6.59 -2.11
N GLY A 37 -14.48 7.75 -1.98
CA GLY A 37 -15.57 8.15 -2.88
C GLY A 37 -16.84 7.31 -2.72
N THR A 38 -17.16 6.85 -1.51
CA THR A 38 -18.28 5.93 -1.25
C THR A 38 -19.62 6.64 -1.03
N GLY A 39 -19.72 7.92 -1.39
CA GLY A 39 -20.95 8.71 -1.28
C GLY A 39 -21.48 8.86 0.15
N THR A 40 -22.71 8.39 0.37
CA THR A 40 -23.45 8.51 1.64
C THR A 40 -22.98 7.50 2.69
N ALA A 41 -23.37 7.73 3.95
CA ALA A 41 -23.05 6.79 5.04
C ALA A 41 -23.73 5.42 4.85
N GLU A 42 -24.92 5.39 4.24
CA GLU A 42 -25.66 4.16 3.98
C GLU A 42 -24.99 3.33 2.87
N GLU A 43 -24.56 3.96 1.78
CA GLU A 43 -23.80 3.30 0.70
C GLU A 43 -22.49 2.71 1.24
N ALA A 44 -21.76 3.47 2.07
CA ALA A 44 -20.57 2.97 2.74
C ALA A 44 -20.88 1.78 3.66
N ALA A 45 -21.98 1.82 4.42
CA ALA A 45 -22.36 0.75 5.34
C ALA A 45 -22.59 -0.58 4.61
N ARG A 46 -23.16 -0.56 3.40
CA ARG A 46 -23.36 -1.76 2.56
C ARG A 46 -22.07 -2.44 2.13
N GLN A 47 -20.93 -1.73 2.14
CA GLN A 47 -19.62 -2.23 1.74
C GLN A 47 -18.70 -2.51 2.93
N LYS A 48 -19.18 -2.36 4.17
CA LYS A 48 -18.34 -2.39 5.37
C LYS A 48 -17.54 -3.68 5.54
N GLU A 49 -18.15 -4.84 5.28
CA GLU A 49 -17.47 -6.13 5.43
C GLU A 49 -16.38 -6.34 4.37
N LEU A 50 -16.66 -5.93 3.13
CA LEU A 50 -15.68 -6.00 2.04
C LEU A 50 -14.49 -5.05 2.32
N ALA A 51 -14.78 -3.82 2.76
CA ALA A 51 -13.76 -2.86 3.15
C ALA A 51 -12.94 -3.38 4.32
N PHE A 52 -13.58 -3.95 5.35
CA PHE A 52 -12.87 -4.53 6.48
C PHE A 52 -11.83 -5.56 6.05
N ASN A 53 -12.20 -6.47 5.14
CA ASN A 53 -11.27 -7.47 4.61
C ASN A 53 -10.17 -6.84 3.75
N GLN A 54 -10.49 -5.84 2.92
CA GLN A 54 -9.49 -5.07 2.17
C GLN A 54 -8.46 -4.39 3.08
N GLY A 55 -8.91 -3.84 4.20
CA GLY A 55 -8.01 -3.26 5.19
C GLY A 55 -6.97 -4.26 5.69
N PHE A 56 -7.36 -5.50 5.96
CA PHE A 56 -6.41 -6.53 6.42
C PHE A 56 -5.44 -6.96 5.31
N TYR A 57 -5.86 -7.03 4.05
CA TYR A 57 -4.93 -7.23 2.95
C TYR A 57 -3.89 -6.09 2.90
N ASN A 58 -4.32 -4.83 3.02
CA ASN A 58 -3.42 -3.67 3.08
C ASN A 58 -2.46 -3.74 4.27
N LEU A 59 -2.94 -4.17 5.45
CA LEU A 59 -2.11 -4.38 6.63
C LEU A 59 -1.04 -5.44 6.40
N PHE A 60 -1.38 -6.59 5.82
CA PHE A 60 -0.42 -7.68 5.59
C PHE A 60 0.64 -7.30 4.56
N LEU A 61 0.29 -6.53 3.53
CA LEU A 61 1.27 -5.95 2.61
C LEU A 61 2.24 -5.00 3.34
N ALA A 62 1.72 -4.14 4.22
CA ALA A 62 2.56 -3.26 5.03
C ALA A 62 3.50 -4.04 5.97
N ILE A 63 3.00 -5.11 6.62
CA ILE A 63 3.81 -5.97 7.48
C ILE A 63 4.94 -6.64 6.68
N ALA A 64 4.65 -7.15 5.49
CA ALA A 64 5.67 -7.74 4.62
C ALA A 64 6.78 -6.74 4.29
N VAL A 65 6.42 -5.50 3.92
CA VAL A 65 7.40 -4.44 3.65
C VAL A 65 8.24 -4.11 4.88
N LEU A 66 7.59 -3.88 6.03
CA LEU A 66 8.29 -3.51 7.27
C LEU A 66 9.23 -4.62 7.75
N LEU A 67 8.79 -5.88 7.72
CA LEU A 67 9.63 -7.03 8.04
C LEU A 67 10.78 -7.16 7.04
N GLY A 68 10.51 -6.94 5.76
CA GLY A 68 11.53 -6.92 4.72
C GLY A 68 12.62 -5.88 4.96
N ILE A 69 12.24 -4.66 5.36
CA ILE A 69 13.19 -3.59 5.72
C ILE A 69 14.05 -4.00 6.91
N VAL A 70 13.45 -4.56 7.97
CA VAL A 70 14.18 -5.02 9.15
C VAL A 70 15.18 -6.12 8.79
N LEU A 71 14.73 -7.16 8.08
CA LEU A 71 15.60 -8.26 7.67
C LEU A 71 16.73 -7.81 6.74
N PHE A 72 16.44 -6.84 5.85
CA PHE A 72 17.47 -6.25 5.02
C PHE A 72 18.53 -5.53 5.86
N ALA A 73 18.10 -4.71 6.83
CA ALA A 73 18.99 -3.97 7.71
C ALA A 73 19.82 -4.86 8.64
N THR A 74 19.31 -6.04 9.02
CA THR A 74 20.02 -7.01 9.86
C THR A 74 20.88 -8.01 9.06
N GLY A 75 21.09 -7.78 7.77
CA GLY A 75 22.00 -8.58 6.93
C GLY A 75 21.37 -9.74 6.17
N ALA A 76 20.09 -10.06 6.38
CA ALA A 76 19.34 -11.02 5.57
C ALA A 76 18.82 -10.33 4.28
N THR A 77 19.73 -9.74 3.50
CA THR A 77 19.43 -8.79 2.42
C THR A 77 18.55 -9.38 1.32
N ALA A 78 18.80 -10.63 0.90
CA ALA A 78 17.99 -11.29 -0.13
C ALA A 78 16.53 -11.47 0.34
N VAL A 79 16.33 -12.04 1.53
CA VAL A 79 14.99 -12.24 2.12
C VAL A 79 14.29 -10.90 2.34
N GLY A 80 15.02 -9.93 2.88
CA GLY A 80 14.51 -8.59 3.12
C GLY A 80 14.04 -7.90 1.85
N ALA A 81 14.87 -7.89 0.80
CA ALA A 81 14.53 -7.32 -0.49
C ALA A 81 13.33 -8.05 -1.13
N THR A 82 13.29 -9.39 -1.09
CA THR A 82 12.16 -10.17 -1.59
C THR A 82 10.86 -9.73 -0.92
N LEU A 83 10.81 -9.62 0.41
CA LEU A 83 9.60 -9.20 1.12
C LEU A 83 9.19 -7.75 0.78
N VAL A 84 10.16 -6.82 0.66
CA VAL A 84 9.88 -5.45 0.23
C VAL A 84 9.31 -5.43 -1.19
N PHE A 85 9.89 -6.18 -2.13
CA PHE A 85 9.37 -6.26 -3.50
C PHE A 85 8.02 -6.93 -3.58
N THR A 86 7.77 -8.00 -2.82
CA THR A 86 6.46 -8.64 -2.77
C THR A 86 5.42 -7.68 -2.21
N GLY A 87 5.67 -7.07 -1.05
CA GLY A 87 4.73 -6.15 -0.43
C GLY A 87 4.48 -4.89 -1.27
N ALA A 88 5.53 -4.10 -1.53
CA ALA A 88 5.41 -2.84 -2.27
C ALA A 88 5.07 -3.06 -3.75
N GLY A 89 5.61 -4.11 -4.38
CA GLY A 89 5.26 -4.48 -5.76
C GLY A 89 3.79 -4.88 -5.90
N SER A 90 3.23 -5.61 -4.93
CA SER A 90 1.78 -5.88 -4.92
C SER A 90 0.95 -4.62 -4.76
N MET A 91 1.37 -3.63 -3.96
CA MET A 91 0.70 -2.32 -3.88
C MET A 91 0.69 -1.61 -5.25
N VAL A 92 1.82 -1.62 -5.96
CA VAL A 92 1.92 -1.06 -7.31
C VAL A 92 1.00 -1.81 -8.28
N ALA A 93 1.06 -3.13 -8.30
CA ALA A 93 0.23 -3.95 -9.18
C ALA A 93 -1.27 -3.74 -8.93
N ALA A 94 -1.70 -3.73 -7.67
CA ALA A 94 -3.09 -3.46 -7.30
C ALA A 94 -3.52 -2.04 -7.71
N SER A 95 -2.63 -1.04 -7.54
CA SER A 95 -2.91 0.33 -7.97
C SER A 95 -3.08 0.43 -9.50
N LEU A 96 -2.29 -0.33 -10.27
CA LEU A 96 -2.41 -0.38 -11.72
C LEU A 96 -3.71 -1.06 -12.15
N VAL A 97 -4.06 -2.19 -11.51
CA VAL A 97 -5.35 -2.86 -11.74
C VAL A 97 -6.51 -1.89 -11.47
N LEU A 98 -6.48 -1.14 -10.36
CA LEU A 98 -7.52 -0.16 -10.05
C LEU A 98 -7.59 0.97 -11.09
N LEU A 99 -6.43 1.50 -11.48
CA LEU A 99 -6.35 2.57 -12.49
C LEU A 99 -6.94 2.14 -13.84
N LEU A 100 -6.68 0.90 -14.24
CA LEU A 100 -7.14 0.35 -15.53
C LEU A 100 -8.61 -0.09 -15.50
N SER A 101 -9.08 -0.64 -14.38
CA SER A 101 -10.44 -1.19 -14.23
C SER A 101 -11.48 -0.18 -13.77
N SER A 102 -11.08 0.93 -13.14
CA SER A 102 -11.99 1.96 -12.64
C SER A 102 -11.37 3.37 -12.82
N PRO A 103 -11.43 3.93 -14.03
CA PRO A 103 -10.83 5.24 -14.34
C PRO A 103 -11.37 6.39 -13.47
N ASP A 104 -12.62 6.29 -13.00
CA ASP A 104 -13.24 7.21 -12.05
C ASP A 104 -12.49 7.25 -10.69
N LYS A 105 -11.71 6.21 -10.38
CA LYS A 105 -10.90 6.08 -9.15
C LYS A 105 -9.42 6.35 -9.39
N ALA A 106 -9.04 6.92 -10.54
CA ALA A 106 -7.64 7.17 -10.89
C ALA A 106 -6.87 7.97 -9.82
N SER A 107 -7.50 8.98 -9.20
CA SER A 107 -6.86 9.76 -8.14
C SER A 107 -6.50 8.91 -6.92
N ALA A 108 -7.38 7.97 -6.53
CA ALA A 108 -7.11 7.06 -5.42
C ALA A 108 -5.99 6.08 -5.78
N ALA A 109 -6.04 5.50 -6.99
CA ALA A 109 -5.01 4.60 -7.50
C ALA A 109 -3.61 5.26 -7.50
N LEU A 110 -3.51 6.50 -7.99
CA LEU A 110 -2.23 7.23 -8.02
C LEU A 110 -1.70 7.53 -6.61
N LYS A 111 -2.56 7.93 -5.67
CA LYS A 111 -2.14 8.26 -4.29
C LYS A 111 -1.54 7.06 -3.56
N GLN A 112 -2.06 5.86 -3.78
CA GLN A 112 -1.55 4.64 -3.14
C GLN A 112 -0.43 3.95 -3.94
N GLY A 113 -0.34 4.18 -5.25
CA GLY A 113 0.60 3.49 -6.15
C GLY A 113 1.95 4.19 -6.39
N VAL A 114 1.99 5.53 -6.36
CA VAL A 114 3.21 6.28 -6.76
C VAL A 114 4.38 6.06 -5.82
N ILE A 115 4.17 6.21 -4.50
CA ILE A 115 5.24 6.05 -3.51
C ILE A 115 5.84 4.62 -3.54
N PRO A 116 5.05 3.53 -3.50
CA PRO A 116 5.63 2.20 -3.59
C PRO A 116 6.32 1.94 -4.94
N ALA A 117 5.83 2.51 -6.05
CA ALA A 117 6.52 2.39 -7.34
C ALA A 117 7.92 3.01 -7.32
N LEU A 118 8.04 4.23 -6.77
CA LEU A 118 9.34 4.89 -6.59
C LEU A 118 10.25 4.07 -5.67
N GLY A 119 9.71 3.49 -4.59
CA GLY A 119 10.46 2.63 -3.68
C GLY A 119 10.99 1.36 -4.34
N VAL A 120 10.14 0.66 -5.11
CA VAL A 120 10.51 -0.53 -5.88
C VAL A 120 11.60 -0.20 -6.91
N ILE A 121 11.43 0.87 -7.69
CA ILE A 121 12.40 1.26 -8.71
C ILE A 121 13.75 1.63 -8.07
N ALA A 122 13.74 2.46 -7.03
CA ALA A 122 14.97 2.88 -6.36
C ALA A 122 15.69 1.72 -5.66
N LEU A 123 14.96 0.79 -5.05
CA LEU A 123 15.55 -0.41 -4.46
C LEU A 123 16.14 -1.32 -5.54
N ALA A 124 15.42 -1.56 -6.64
CA ALA A 124 15.90 -2.38 -7.75
C ALA A 124 17.19 -1.82 -8.36
N ILE A 125 17.22 -0.51 -8.66
CA ILE A 125 18.44 0.17 -9.12
C ILE A 125 19.54 -0.02 -8.08
N GLY A 126 19.25 0.24 -6.80
CA GLY A 126 20.24 0.15 -5.73
C GLY A 126 20.84 -1.23 -5.49
N LEU A 127 20.18 -2.31 -5.93
CA LEU A 127 20.70 -3.68 -5.83
C LEU A 127 21.48 -4.11 -7.07
N LEU A 128 21.34 -3.39 -8.19
CA LEU A 128 22.01 -3.68 -9.47
C LEU A 128 23.33 -2.90 -9.65
N VAL A 129 23.52 -1.79 -8.93
CA VAL A 129 24.74 -0.95 -8.94
C VAL A 129 25.39 -0.94 -7.58
#